data_AF-A0A7J4QBS6-F1
#
_entry.id   AF-A0A7J4QBS6-F1
#
_cell.length_a   1.000
_cell.length_b   1.000
_cell.length_c   1.000
_cell.angle_alpha   90.00
_cell.angle_beta   90.00
_cell.angle_gamma   90.00
#
_symmetry.space_group_name_H-M   'P 1'
#
loop_
_entity.id
_entity.type
_entity.pdbx_description
1 polymer ?
#
loop_
_entity_poly.entity_id
_entity_poly.type
_entity_poly.pdbx_seq_one_letter_code
_entity_poly.pdbx_strand_id
1 'polypeptide(L)' 'QMNLYLNYFKSHVNQQGDNAPIGIILSKNNTSIEVKYALGGLSNRIFASKYMVDLPSVEELKKAIGYNN' A
#
# COMPACT_ATOMS: atom_id res chain seq x y z
N GLN A 1 -6.67 -7.09 13.34
CA GLN A 1 -7.13 -7.52 11.99
C GLN A 1 -7.27 -6.27 11.11
N MET A 2 -6.41 -6.08 10.09
CA MET A 2 -6.42 -4.89 9.20
C MET A 2 -7.77 -4.69 8.48
N ASN A 3 -8.49 -5.79 8.21
CA ASN A 3 -9.83 -5.81 7.62
C ASN A 3 -10.83 -4.88 8.34
N LEU A 4 -10.77 -4.80 9.66
CA LEU A 4 -11.70 -3.97 10.44
C LEU A 4 -11.57 -2.49 10.03
N TYR A 5 -10.34 -1.99 9.95
CA TYR A 5 -10.07 -0.59 9.61
C TYR A 5 -10.44 -0.28 8.16
N LEU A 6 -10.12 -1.17 7.23
CA LEU A 6 -10.49 -1.00 5.82
C LEU A 6 -12.01 -0.94 5.64
N ASN A 7 -12.73 -1.84 6.29
CA ASN A 7 -14.20 -1.89 6.20
C ASN A 7 -14.83 -0.68 6.88
N TYR A 8 -14.34 -0.28 8.06
CA TYR A 8 -14.82 0.92 8.75
C TYR A 8 -14.62 2.17 7.89
N PHE A 9 -13.43 2.36 7.33
CA PHE A 9 -13.13 3.51 6.48
C PHE A 9 -14.01 3.52 5.23
N LYS A 10 -14.15 2.38 4.56
CA LYS A 10 -15.02 2.23 3.38
C LYS A 10 -16.49 2.57 3.67
N SER A 11 -16.98 2.26 4.87
CA SER A 11 -18.41 2.39 5.21
C SER A 11 -18.77 3.72 5.86
N HIS A 12 -17.83 4.36 6.56
CA HIS A 12 -18.12 5.53 7.39
C HIS A 12 -17.30 6.77 7.04
N VAL A 13 -16.22 6.63 6.26
CA VAL A 13 -15.30 7.75 5.94
C VAL A 13 -15.27 8.06 4.45
N ASN A 14 -15.25 7.04 3.59
CA ASN A 14 -15.31 7.21 2.14
C ASN A 14 -16.56 7.99 1.73
N GLN A 15 -16.35 8.99 0.88
CA GLN A 15 -17.40 9.76 0.24
C GLN A 15 -17.69 9.25 -1.17
N GLN A 16 -18.77 9.74 -1.77
CA GLN A 16 -19.13 9.40 -3.12
C GLN A 16 -18.07 9.91 -4.10
N GLY A 17 -17.43 8.98 -4.82
CA GLY A 17 -16.34 9.28 -5.76
C GLY A 17 -14.94 8.95 -5.22
N ASP A 18 -14.80 8.63 -3.94
CA ASP A 18 -13.52 8.20 -3.37
C ASP A 18 -13.10 6.81 -3.87
N ASN A 19 -11.79 6.61 -3.99
CA ASN A 19 -11.21 5.30 -4.27
C ASN A 19 -11.34 4.36 -3.06
N ALA A 20 -11.25 3.05 -3.31
CA ALA A 20 -11.24 2.06 -2.23
C ALA A 20 -10.04 2.29 -1.26
N PRO A 21 -10.23 2.11 0.05
CA PRO A 21 -9.17 2.34 1.02
C PRO A 21 -8.02 1.34 0.86
N ILE A 22 -6.80 1.82 1.09
CA ILE A 22 -5.56 1.04 0.99
C ILE A 22 -4.96 0.91 2.39
N GLY A 23 -4.61 -0.32 2.79
CA GLY A 23 -3.93 -0.59 4.06
C GLY A 23 -2.42 -0.66 3.86
N ILE A 24 -1.67 0.11 4.63
CA ILE A 24 -0.20 0.10 4.61
C ILE A 24 0.31 -0.45 5.95
N ILE A 25 1.25 -1.38 5.89
CA ILE A 25 1.94 -1.92 7.06
C ILE A 25 3.41 -1.56 6.92
N LEU A 26 3.91 -0.76 7.87
CA LEU A 26 5.32 -0.38 7.93
C LEU A 26 6.01 -1.28 8.96
N SER A 27 7.01 -2.04 8.50
CA SER A 27 7.86 -2.87 9.35
C SER A 27 9.33 -2.55 9.06
N LYS A 28 10.17 -2.67 10.09
CA LYS A 28 11.62 -2.48 9.97
C LYS A 28 12.30 -3.60 9.15
N ASN A 29 11.64 -4.76 9.04
CA ASN A 29 12.17 -5.93 8.34
C ASN A 29 11.34 -6.26 7.09
N ASN A 30 12.04 -6.60 6.01
CA ASN A 30 11.49 -6.76 4.65
C ASN A 30 10.88 -8.15 4.41
N THR A 31 10.69 -8.97 5.46
CA THR A 31 10.34 -10.38 5.32
C THR A 31 8.91 -10.52 4.82
N SER A 32 8.74 -10.40 3.51
CA SER A 32 7.49 -10.48 2.74
C SER A 32 6.66 -11.71 3.10
N ILE A 33 7.32 -12.80 3.52
CA ILE A 33 6.73 -14.03 4.03
C ILE A 33 5.90 -13.80 5.30
N GLU A 34 6.44 -13.13 6.31
CA GLU A 34 5.73 -12.88 7.58
C GLU A 34 4.51 -11.98 7.36
N VAL A 35 4.64 -10.96 6.51
CA VAL A 35 3.54 -10.08 6.12
C VAL A 35 2.47 -10.85 5.34
N LYS A 36 2.86 -11.73 4.42
CA LYS A 36 1.92 -12.55 3.64
C LYS A 36 1.09 -13.47 4.53
N TYR A 37 1.72 -14.10 5.53
CA TYR A 37 1.01 -14.96 6.49
C TYR A 37 0.18 -14.18 7.52
N ALA A 38 0.62 -12.98 7.93
CA ALA A 38 -0.18 -12.08 8.77
C ALA A 38 -1.47 -11.59 8.08
N LEU A 39 -1.47 -11.56 6.75
CA LEU A 39 -2.61 -11.16 5.93
C LEU A 39 -3.38 -12.33 5.33
N GLY A 40 -3.15 -13.57 5.79
CA GLY A 40 -3.64 -14.85 5.23
C GLY A 40 -5.15 -15.07 5.11
N GLY A 41 -5.98 -14.03 5.20
CA GLY A 41 -7.41 -14.04 4.88
C GLY A 41 -7.89 -12.80 4.10
N LEU A 42 -6.98 -11.93 3.66
CA LEU A 42 -7.28 -10.79 2.81
C LEU A 42 -7.17 -11.24 1.34
N SER A 43 -8.29 -11.31 0.63
CA SER A 43 -8.35 -11.60 -0.82
C SER A 43 -7.80 -10.47 -1.71
N ASN A 44 -6.95 -9.60 -1.17
CA ASN A 44 -6.50 -8.37 -1.83
C ASN A 44 -5.12 -8.57 -2.48
N ARG A 45 -4.83 -7.78 -3.53
CA ARG A 45 -3.48 -7.72 -4.11
C ARG A 45 -2.52 -7.13 -3.06
N ILE A 46 -1.62 -7.97 -2.55
CA ILE A 46 -0.59 -7.57 -1.59
C ILE A 46 0.69 -7.26 -2.36
N PHE A 47 1.24 -6.07 -2.15
CA PHE A 47 2.56 -5.67 -2.64
C PHE A 47 3.47 -5.45 -1.45
N ALA A 48 4.67 -6.03 -1.47
CA ALA A 48 5.71 -5.77 -0.50
C ALA A 48 6.83 -5.02 -1.21
N SER A 49 7.15 -3.82 -0.72
CA SER A 49 8.27 -3.02 -1.22
C SER A 49 9.06 -2.46 -0.05
N LYS A 50 10.37 -2.32 -0.23
CA LYS A 50 11.24 -1.62 0.72
C LYS A 50 11.10 -0.13 0.45
N TYR A 51 10.63 0.63 1.44
CA TYR A 51 10.62 2.09 1.34
C TYR A 51 12.07 2.61 1.42
N MET A 52 12.45 3.43 0.44
CA MET A 52 13.65 4.27 0.54
C MET A 52 13.35 5.43 1.49
N VAL A 53 14.28 5.72 2.41
CA VAL A 53 14.12 6.81 3.38
C VAL A 53 14.21 8.17 2.69
N ASP A 54 14.91 8.24 1.55
CA ASP A 54 14.97 9.41 0.70
C ASP A 54 13.92 9.34 -0.41
N LEU A 55 13.09 10.38 -0.49
CA LEU A 55 12.13 10.58 -1.58
C LEU A 55 12.92 10.96 -2.85
N PRO A 56 12.85 10.16 -3.94
CA PRO A 56 13.52 10.50 -5.19
C PRO A 56 12.97 11.80 -5.77
N SER A 57 13.78 12.49 -6.57
CA SER A 57 13.35 13.67 -7.31
C SER A 57 12.23 13.33 -8.31
N VAL A 58 11.45 14.34 -8.70
CA VAL A 58 10.36 14.21 -9.69
C VAL A 58 10.86 13.60 -11.00
N GLU A 59 12.07 13.97 -11.43
CA GLU A 59 12.68 13.45 -12.67
C GLU A 59 13.06 11.97 -12.57
N GLU A 60 13.55 11.52 -11.41
CA GLU A 60 13.82 10.11 -11.15
C GLU A 60 12.55 9.27 -11.13
N LEU A 61 11.46 9.81 -10.55
CA LEU A 61 10.15 9.15 -10.54
C LEU A 61 9.58 9.00 -11.96
N LYS A 62 9.64 10.05 -12.79
CA LYS A 62 9.21 10.01 -14.20
C LYS A 62 9.97 8.93 -14.98
N LYS A 63 11.30 8.84 -14.78
CA LYS A 63 12.13 7.82 -15.42
C LYS A 63 11.76 6.41 -14.96
N ALA A 64 11.48 6.21 -13.67
CA ALA A 64 11.12 4.90 -13.12
C ALA A 64 9.79 4.35 -13.66
N ILE A 65 8.84 5.22 -14.01
CA ILE A 65 7.55 4.83 -14.58
C ILE A 65 7.51 4.84 -16.13
N GLY A 66 8.64 5.13 -16.78
CA GLY A 66 8.73 5.19 -18.24
C GLY A 66 8.02 6.37 -18.88
N TYR A 67 7.85 7.48 -18.15
CA TYR A 67 7.29 8.71 -18.68
C TYR A 67 8.31 9.39 -19.59
N ASN A 68 8.16 9.22 -20.90
CA ASN A 68 8.92 9.92 -21.93
C ASN A 68 8.17 11.18 -22.34
N ASN A 69 8.88 12.31 -22.42
CA ASN A 69 8.36 13.60 -22.86
C ASN A 69 8.12 13.61 -24.39
#